data_AF-A0A7L5DJE6-F1
#
_entry.id   AF-A0A7L5DJE6-F1
#
_cell.length_a   1.000
_cell.length_b   1.000
_cell.length_c   1.000
_cell.angle_alpha   90.00
_cell.angle_beta   90.00
_cell.angle_gamma   90.00
#
_symmetry.space_group_name_H-M   'P 1'
#
loop_
_entity.id
_entity.type
_entity.pdbx_description
1 polymer ?
#
loop_
_entity_poly.entity_id
_entity_poly.type
_entity_poly.pdbx_seq_one_letter_code
_entity_poly.pdbx_strand_id
1 'polypeptide(L)' 'MVTIKNKFLLLAGGFWLSGLVLVLLGAAGKSQQWSFTDLLFTIGITAQAIGFGFFGYVLMQAVFSKKK' A
#
# COMPACT_ATOMS: atom_id res chain seq x y z
N MET A 1 -21.36 -6.57 5.31
CA MET A 1 -20.66 -7.45 6.26
C MET A 1 -19.26 -7.73 5.68
N VAL A 2 -18.19 -7.18 6.26
CA VAL A 2 -16.83 -7.34 5.71
C VAL A 2 -16.24 -8.64 6.23
N THR A 3 -16.10 -9.65 5.36
CA THR A 3 -15.39 -10.90 5.68
C THR A 3 -13.91 -10.63 5.96
N ILE A 4 -13.23 -11.52 6.69
CA ILE A 4 -11.81 -11.37 7.03
C ILE A 4 -10.94 -11.14 5.78
N LYS A 5 -11.22 -11.85 4.67
CA LYS A 5 -10.55 -11.66 3.37
C LYS A 5 -10.77 -10.26 2.80
N ASN A 6 -12.00 -9.73 2.88
CA ASN A 6 -12.32 -8.38 2.42
C ASN A 6 -11.63 -7.30 3.25
N LYS A 7 -11.37 -7.53 4.56
CA LYS A 7 -10.65 -6.57 5.42
C LYS A 7 -9.19 -6.39 4.97
N PHE A 8 -8.47 -7.48 4.74
CA PHE A 8 -7.07 -7.40 4.31
C PHE A 8 -6.91 -6.90 2.89
N LEU A 9 -7.86 -7.21 2.00
CA LEU A 9 -7.88 -6.64 0.66
C LEU A 9 -8.14 -5.12 0.69
N LEU A 10 -9.06 -4.66 1.54
CA LEU A 10 -9.30 -3.22 1.77
C LEU A 10 -8.07 -2.52 2.35
N LEU A 11 -7.39 -3.15 3.32
CA LEU A 11 -6.13 -2.63 3.88
C LEU A 11 -5.05 -2.55 2.80
N ALA A 12 -4.87 -3.61 2.00
CA ALA A 12 -3.91 -3.63 0.90
C ALA A 12 -4.16 -2.47 -0.08
N GLY A 13 -5.40 -2.31 -0.53
CA GLY A 13 -5.79 -1.22 -1.43
C GLY A 13 -5.61 0.16 -0.80
N GLY A 14 -5.96 0.32 0.48
CA GLY A 14 -5.81 1.56 1.21
C GLY A 14 -4.35 2.00 1.35
N PHE A 15 -3.46 1.09 1.77
CA PHE A 15 -2.02 1.33 1.87
C PHE A 15 -1.37 1.58 0.51
N TRP A 16 -1.80 0.86 -0.53
CA TRP A 16 -1.26 1.04 -1.87
C TRP A 16 -1.66 2.39 -2.46
N LEU A 17 -2.94 2.79 -2.34
CA LEU A 17 -3.44 4.08 -2.82
C LEU A 17 -2.84 5.25 -2.05
N SER A 18 -2.76 5.17 -0.72
CA SER A 18 -2.14 6.23 0.08
C SER A 18 -0.66 6.38 -0.24
N GLY A 19 0.06 5.27 -0.42
CA GLY A 19 1.44 5.28 -0.86
C GLY A 19 1.61 5.92 -2.25
N LEU A 20 0.72 5.61 -3.19
CA LEU A 20 0.72 6.22 -4.53
C LEU A 20 0.51 7.74 -4.45
N VAL A 21 -0.43 8.22 -3.63
CA VAL A 21 -0.64 9.66 -3.42
C VAL A 21 0.62 10.32 -2.85
N LEU A 22 1.26 9.72 -1.84
CA LEU A 22 2.48 10.26 -1.24
C LEU A 22 3.66 10.31 -2.23
N VAL A 23 3.82 9.29 -3.08
CA VAL A 23 4.86 9.30 -4.13
C VAL A 23 4.58 10.39 -5.16
N LEU A 24 3.33 10.56 -5.60
CA LEU A 24 2.96 11.63 -6.53
C LEU A 24 3.18 13.02 -5.92
N LEU A 25 2.84 13.20 -4.64
CA LEU A 25 3.13 14.43 -3.91
C LEU A 25 4.64 14.66 -3.76
N GLY A 26 5.42 13.61 -3.49
CA GLY A 26 6.89 13.69 -3.46
C GLY A 26 7.46 14.13 -4.81
N ALA A 27 6.94 13.59 -5.91
CA ALA A 27 7.35 13.95 -7.27
C ALA A 27 7.03 15.42 -7.60
N ALA A 28 5.82 15.88 -7.24
CA ALA A 28 5.43 17.29 -7.39
C ALA A 28 6.25 18.22 -6.46
N GLY A 29 6.56 17.77 -5.24
CA GLY A 29 7.41 18.51 -4.32
C GLY A 29 8.85 18.60 -4.82
N LYS A 30 9.36 17.57 -5.50
CA LYS A 30 10.71 17.55 -6.07
C LYS A 30 10.90 18.63 -7.12
N SER A 31 9.91 18.86 -7.98
CA SER A 31 9.98 19.92 -8.99
C SER A 31 9.91 21.32 -8.39
N GLN A 32 9.37 21.45 -7.18
CA GLN A 32 9.26 22.69 -6.41
C GLN A 32 10.32 22.82 -5.29
N GLN A 33 11.29 21.89 -5.23
CA GLN A 33 12.35 21.84 -4.22
C GLN A 33 11.85 21.83 -2.75
N TRP A 34 10.76 21.12 -2.47
CA TRP A 34 10.27 20.96 -1.10
C TRP A 34 11.28 20.17 -0.25
N SER A 35 11.53 20.63 0.98
CA SER A 35 12.52 20.02 1.89
C SER A 35 12.15 18.62 2.38
N PHE A 36 10.88 18.22 2.25
CA PHE A 36 10.34 16.95 2.74
C PHE A 36 10.05 15.94 1.62
N THR A 37 10.51 16.20 0.39
CA THR A 37 10.33 15.30 -0.77
C THR A 37 10.83 13.88 -0.51
N ASP A 38 12.04 13.73 0.06
CA ASP A 38 12.62 12.40 0.31
C ASP A 38 11.86 11.63 1.39
N LEU A 39 11.32 12.34 2.38
CA LEU A 39 10.44 11.77 3.39
C LEU A 39 9.13 11.28 2.76
N LEU A 40 8.51 12.06 1.87
CA LEU A 40 7.29 11.66 1.16
C LEU A 40 7.51 10.40 0.32
N PHE A 41 8.64 10.30 -0.40
CA PHE A 41 8.98 9.09 -1.13
C PHE A 41 9.19 7.89 -0.20
N THR A 42 9.93 8.07 0.90
CA THR A 42 10.20 7.00 1.86
C THR A 42 8.90 6.46 2.46
N ILE A 43 8.02 7.34 2.94
CA ILE A 43 6.72 6.95 3.50
C ILE A 43 5.85 6.33 2.41
N GLY A 44 5.81 6.91 1.21
CA GLY A 44 5.01 6.42 0.09
C GLY A 44 5.40 5.00 -0.36
N ILE A 45 6.70 4.76 -0.54
CA ILE A 45 7.22 3.43 -0.90
C ILE A 45 6.98 2.43 0.24
N THR A 46 7.18 2.84 1.49
CA THR A 46 6.93 1.97 2.66
C THR A 46 5.45 1.59 2.74
N ALA A 47 4.53 2.54 2.53
CA ALA A 47 3.10 2.27 2.48
C ALA A 47 2.74 1.30 1.35
N GLN A 48 3.32 1.46 0.15
CA GLN A 48 3.13 0.50 -0.95
C GLN A 48 3.66 -0.89 -0.61
N ALA A 49 4.83 -0.99 0.02
CA ALA A 49 5.40 -2.27 0.45
C ALA A 49 4.49 -2.99 1.47
N ILE A 50 3.93 -2.26 2.44
CA ILE A 50 2.93 -2.79 3.38
C ILE A 50 1.68 -3.25 2.63
N GLY A 51 1.17 -2.45 1.69
CA GLY A 51 0.03 -2.80 0.86
C GLY A 51 0.25 -4.10 0.08
N PHE A 52 1.42 -4.26 -0.55
CA PHE A 52 1.80 -5.50 -1.23
C PHE A 52 1.94 -6.68 -0.26
N GLY A 53 2.42 -6.46 0.97
CA GLY A 53 2.45 -7.47 2.02
C GLY A 53 1.05 -8.00 2.36
N PHE A 54 0.08 -7.11 2.56
CA PHE A 54 -1.32 -7.51 2.79
C PHE A 54 -1.93 -8.20 1.57
N PHE A 55 -1.63 -7.73 0.37
CA PHE A 55 -2.10 -8.37 -0.86
C PHE A 55 -1.53 -9.79 -1.01
N GLY A 56 -0.24 -9.97 -0.75
CA GLY A 56 0.42 -11.28 -0.74
C GLY A 56 -0.21 -12.22 0.29
N TYR A 57 -0.53 -11.72 1.49
CA TYR A 57 -1.26 -12.51 2.50
C TYR A 57 -2.64 -12.96 1.99
N VAL A 58 -3.42 -12.08 1.36
CA VAL A 58 -4.74 -12.43 0.79
C VAL A 58 -4.59 -13.46 -0.32
N LEU A 59 -3.59 -13.30 -1.21
CA LEU A 59 -3.30 -14.26 -2.26
C LEU A 59 -2.93 -15.63 -1.69
N MET A 60 -2.03 -15.68 -0.71
CA MET A 60 -1.66 -16.93 -0.05
C MET A 60 -2.87 -17.59 0.63
N GLN A 61 -3.70 -16.82 1.32
CA GLN A 61 -4.94 -17.35 1.88
C GLN A 61 -5.89 -17.86 0.79
N ALA A 62 -6.01 -17.19 -0.36
CA ALA A 62 -6.89 -17.62 -1.43
C ALA A 62 -6.38 -18.91 -2.11
N VAL A 63 -5.07 -19.00 -2.34
CA VAL A 63 -4.43 -20.13 -3.03
C VAL A 63 -4.28 -21.35 -2.11
N PHE A 64 -3.85 -21.14 -0.86
CA PHE A 64 -3.55 -22.20 0.10
C PHE A 64 -4.73 -22.56 1.01
N SER A 65 -5.83 -21.81 1.07
CA SER A 65 -7.08 -22.29 1.71
C SER A 65 -7.82 -23.35 0.88
N LYS A 66 -7.12 -24.11 0.01
CA LYS A 66 -7.69 -25.33 -0.54
C LYS A 66 -7.92 -26.34 0.59
N LYS A 67 -9.20 -26.47 0.96
CA LYS A 67 -9.84 -27.58 1.68
C LYS A 67 -9.34 -27.83 3.11
N LYS A 68 -10.08 -27.28 4.08
CA LYS A 68 -10.75 -28.14 5.06
C LYS A 68 -12.24 -28.03 4.80
#